data_AF-A0A7S1YTT9-F1
#
_entry.id   AF-A0A7S1YTT9-F1
#
_cell.length_a   1.000
_cell.length_b   1.000
_cell.length_c   1.000
_cell.angle_alpha   90.00
_cell.angle_beta   90.00
_cell.angle_gamma   90.00
#
_symmetry.space_group_name_H-M   'P 1'
#
loop_
_entity.id
_entity.type
_entity.pdbx_description
1 polymer ?
#
loop_
_entity_poly.entity_id
_entity_poly.type
_entity_poly.pdbx_seq_one_letter_code
_entity_poly.pdbx_strand_id
1 'polypeptide(L)'
;EHFDSKNSPCTSPESAMTTEIEAGLAFSNEDDGDDRGLSATPESIPPSHICNREKIHVLIRFGLPMYLVGTFGLLLASDLGSGVSADQQYTSYLGKVELYDTILTVSIFSSVSELWKAGSYALAIFIVITSICWPYIKLALTLLVWILPFRKGPKSLRRRERLVEWLDALGKWSFVDIKVFIIVMVAFRMNIEVPAGYIDIFIVPKWGFFGFVVASMLSLAGTHYTLYLHRLVMYGRDKNGGQPRDEGAEGPKCNENERTGLIKKTKRHSWVVGLLLFCTFVLILVGSLLDIFTYTYTQGGNAKPDKSYSLVTIGTAIREASPTPDEFGMYFVQIFFFVLVIATPLYNIFLFSLLYFWPLSIDTQKKLFFLTEITFAWGALEVFFISAIFSIQQIPKFGTGIVSSGCDTCYVVGAKLLPQFAVLGVASVLNFGLTLWLFWGAHGTLYKHSGPKGCWI
;
A
#
# COMPACT_ATOMS: atom_id res chain seq x y z
N GLU A 1 -46.51 -1.35 -11.12
CA GLU A 1 -45.27 -1.09 -10.36
C GLU A 1 -44.27 -0.43 -11.31
N HIS A 2 -44.12 0.90 -11.19
CA HIS A 2 -43.21 1.70 -12.01
C HIS A 2 -41.84 1.66 -11.33
N PHE A 3 -40.87 0.98 -11.93
CA PHE A 3 -39.48 1.00 -11.49
C PHE A 3 -38.84 2.28 -12.03
N ASP A 4 -38.57 3.25 -11.16
CA ASP A 4 -37.88 4.50 -11.48
C ASP A 4 -36.50 4.23 -12.11
N SER A 5 -36.37 4.49 -13.42
CA SER A 5 -35.15 4.28 -14.21
C SER A 5 -34.06 5.33 -13.97
N LYS A 6 -34.35 6.38 -13.18
CA LYS A 6 -33.45 7.54 -12.98
C LYS A 6 -32.21 7.24 -12.11
N ASN A 7 -32.16 6.09 -11.43
CA ASN A 7 -31.06 5.73 -10.52
C ASN A 7 -30.21 4.53 -10.98
N SER A 8 -30.32 4.10 -12.24
CA SER A 8 -29.49 2.99 -12.72
C SER A 8 -28.01 3.44 -12.88
N PRO A 9 -27.02 2.61 -12.51
CA PRO A 9 -25.60 2.96 -12.64
C PRO A 9 -25.13 3.12 -14.10
N CYS A 10 -25.97 2.74 -15.09
CA CYS A 10 -25.65 2.75 -16.51
C CYS A 10 -26.48 3.73 -17.36
N THR A 11 -27.36 4.55 -16.78
CA THR A 11 -28.06 5.60 -17.54
C THR A 11 -27.07 6.72 -17.90
N SER A 12 -26.90 6.97 -19.20
CA SER A 12 -26.14 8.13 -19.68
C SER A 12 -26.88 9.41 -19.27
N PRO A 13 -26.18 10.52 -19.00
CA PRO A 13 -26.84 11.78 -18.68
C PRO A 13 -27.73 12.33 -19.81
N GLU A 14 -27.64 11.79 -21.02
CA GLU A 14 -28.51 12.16 -22.15
C GLU A 14 -29.95 11.65 -21.99
N SER A 15 -30.17 10.47 -21.39
CA SER A 15 -31.52 9.92 -21.24
C SER A 15 -32.36 10.63 -20.17
N ALA A 16 -31.75 11.53 -19.39
CA ALA A 16 -32.47 12.34 -18.40
C ALA A 16 -33.03 13.64 -19.01
N MET A 17 -32.51 14.08 -20.17
CA MET A 17 -32.82 15.38 -20.77
C MET A 17 -33.87 15.27 -21.90
N THR A 18 -34.01 14.10 -22.52
CA THR A 18 -34.97 13.90 -23.63
C THR A 18 -36.42 13.78 -23.18
N THR A 19 -36.70 13.56 -21.89
CA THR A 19 -38.07 13.42 -21.37
C THR A 19 -38.77 14.74 -21.01
N GLU A 20 -38.08 15.89 -21.07
CA GLU A 20 -38.67 17.20 -20.69
C GLU A 20 -39.06 18.11 -21.87
N ILE A 21 -38.84 17.70 -23.13
CA ILE A 21 -39.05 18.58 -24.30
C ILE A 21 -40.28 18.19 -25.17
N GLU A 22 -40.85 16.99 -25.04
CA GLU A 22 -42.07 16.62 -25.79
C GLU A 22 -43.38 17.03 -25.06
N ALA A 23 -43.59 18.33 -24.86
CA ALA A 23 -44.90 18.89 -24.55
C ALA A 23 -44.96 20.39 -24.85
N GLY A 24 -45.19 20.78 -26.11
CA GLY A 24 -45.39 22.20 -26.42
C GLY A 24 -45.44 22.57 -27.90
N LEU A 25 -46.61 22.37 -28.51
CA LEU A 25 -47.24 23.24 -29.52
C LEU A 25 -46.52 23.55 -30.85
N ALA A 26 -47.19 23.10 -31.92
CA ALA A 26 -46.99 23.50 -33.31
C ALA A 26 -47.21 25.00 -33.54
N PHE A 27 -46.34 25.64 -34.34
CA PHE A 27 -46.69 26.74 -35.23
C PHE A 27 -45.69 26.83 -36.39
N SER A 28 -46.23 27.10 -37.57
CA SER A 28 -45.61 27.19 -38.90
C SER A 28 -44.90 28.52 -39.16
N ASN A 29 -43.78 28.50 -39.89
CA ASN A 29 -43.58 29.20 -41.19
C ASN A 29 -42.10 29.26 -41.60
N GLU A 30 -41.91 29.28 -42.92
CA GLU A 30 -40.67 29.46 -43.70
C GLU A 30 -39.91 30.74 -43.35
N ASP A 31 -38.58 30.70 -43.34
CA ASP A 31 -37.72 31.54 -44.20
C ASP A 31 -36.22 31.28 -43.98
N ASP A 32 -35.49 31.41 -45.10
CA ASP A 32 -34.07 31.72 -45.29
C ASP A 32 -32.95 30.85 -44.68
N GLY A 33 -32.17 30.27 -45.58
CA GLY A 33 -30.93 29.60 -45.27
C GLY A 33 -29.77 30.57 -45.06
N ASP A 34 -29.01 30.34 -44.00
CA ASP A 34 -27.54 30.24 -43.99
C ASP A 34 -27.13 29.81 -42.58
N ASP A 35 -27.02 28.51 -42.32
CA ASP A 35 -26.46 28.00 -41.06
C ASP A 35 -25.50 26.84 -41.33
N ARG A 36 -24.32 27.19 -41.87
CA ARG A 36 -23.11 26.40 -41.66
C ARG A 36 -22.55 26.71 -40.27
N GLY A 37 -23.14 26.13 -39.23
CA GLY A 37 -22.69 26.31 -37.85
C GLY A 37 -23.21 25.23 -36.90
N LEU A 38 -22.28 24.53 -36.25
CA LEU A 38 -22.45 23.74 -35.04
C LEU A 38 -23.38 22.52 -35.10
N SER A 39 -22.81 21.37 -35.48
CA SER A 39 -23.10 20.11 -34.78
C SER A 39 -21.81 19.59 -34.13
N ALA A 40 -21.29 20.33 -33.14
CA ALA A 40 -20.33 19.76 -32.21
C ALA A 40 -21.09 18.70 -31.42
N THR A 41 -20.87 17.42 -31.73
CA THR A 41 -21.34 16.31 -30.90
C THR A 41 -20.86 16.57 -29.47
N PRO A 42 -21.75 16.59 -28.45
CA PRO A 42 -21.32 16.82 -27.08
C PRO A 42 -20.27 15.77 -26.74
N GLU A 43 -19.11 16.22 -26.26
CA GLU A 43 -18.01 15.36 -25.82
C GLU A 43 -18.57 14.31 -24.85
N SER A 44 -18.78 13.08 -25.34
CA SER A 44 -19.54 12.06 -24.63
C SER A 44 -18.73 11.62 -23.43
N ILE A 45 -19.12 12.09 -22.24
CA ILE A 45 -18.46 11.72 -20.98
C ILE A 45 -18.52 10.19 -20.87
N PRO A 46 -17.38 9.51 -20.66
CA PRO A 46 -17.41 8.06 -20.54
C PRO A 46 -18.35 7.67 -19.39
N PRO A 47 -19.22 6.66 -19.58
CA PRO A 47 -20.03 6.12 -18.50
C PRO A 47 -19.11 5.51 -17.42
N SER A 48 -19.65 5.18 -16.24
CA SER A 48 -18.89 4.50 -15.16
C SER A 48 -18.03 3.35 -15.70
N HIS A 49 -16.94 3.00 -15.01
CA HIS A 49 -16.04 1.93 -15.46
C HIS A 49 -16.79 0.62 -15.71
N ILE A 50 -17.77 0.29 -14.86
CA ILE A 50 -18.63 -0.89 -15.02
C ILE A 50 -19.54 -0.83 -16.26
N CYS A 51 -19.97 0.35 -16.68
CA CYS A 51 -20.85 0.54 -17.84
C CYS A 51 -20.09 0.92 -19.12
N ASN A 52 -18.76 1.09 -19.07
CA ASN A 52 -17.94 1.46 -20.22
C ASN A 52 -17.79 0.31 -21.21
N ARG A 53 -18.64 0.32 -22.24
CA ARG A 53 -18.73 -0.77 -23.22
C ARG A 53 -17.59 -0.82 -24.22
N GLU A 54 -17.04 0.33 -24.53
CA GLU A 54 -16.12 0.53 -25.65
C GLU A 54 -14.68 0.15 -25.30
N LYS A 55 -14.22 0.52 -24.10
CA LYS A 55 -12.80 0.38 -23.72
C LYS A 55 -12.51 -0.79 -22.78
N ILE A 56 -13.50 -1.32 -22.06
CA ILE A 56 -13.30 -2.37 -21.04
C ILE A 56 -14.05 -3.63 -21.43
N HIS A 57 -13.42 -4.80 -21.38
CA HIS A 57 -14.07 -6.09 -21.67
C HIS A 57 -15.11 -6.48 -20.60
N VAL A 58 -16.18 -7.19 -20.98
CA VAL A 58 -17.29 -7.56 -20.06
C VAL A 58 -16.82 -8.34 -18.82
N LEU A 59 -15.84 -9.22 -19.00
CA LEU A 59 -15.27 -10.01 -17.90
C LEU A 59 -14.61 -9.13 -16.84
N ILE A 60 -13.96 -8.03 -17.24
CA ILE A 60 -13.28 -7.11 -16.32
C ILE A 60 -14.30 -6.23 -15.60
N ARG A 61 -15.38 -5.82 -16.30
CA ARG A 61 -16.44 -4.95 -15.73
C ARG A 61 -17.10 -5.57 -14.50
N PHE A 62 -17.40 -6.87 -14.56
CA PHE A 62 -18.02 -7.60 -13.46
C PHE A 62 -17.00 -8.36 -12.60
N GLY A 63 -15.88 -8.78 -13.18
CA GLY A 63 -14.82 -9.50 -12.48
C GLY A 63 -14.10 -8.65 -11.44
N LEU A 64 -13.85 -7.36 -11.73
CA LEU A 64 -13.15 -6.50 -10.77
C LEU A 64 -13.98 -6.21 -9.49
N PRO A 65 -15.30 -5.90 -9.57
CA PRO A 65 -16.16 -5.86 -8.39
C PRO A 65 -16.16 -7.16 -7.60
N MET A 66 -16.30 -8.32 -8.28
CA MET A 66 -16.26 -9.61 -7.60
C MET A 66 -14.92 -9.86 -6.91
N TYR A 67 -13.81 -9.49 -7.55
CA TYR A 67 -12.48 -9.56 -6.95
C TYR A 67 -12.36 -8.68 -5.69
N LEU A 68 -12.86 -7.45 -5.73
CA LEU A 68 -12.83 -6.54 -4.58
C LEU A 68 -13.73 -7.03 -3.43
N VAL A 69 -14.92 -7.56 -3.74
CA VAL A 69 -15.83 -8.16 -2.76
C VAL A 69 -15.24 -9.45 -2.17
N GLY A 70 -14.61 -10.28 -3.00
CA GLY A 70 -13.89 -11.47 -2.54
C GLY A 70 -12.71 -11.12 -1.63
N THR A 71 -11.96 -10.06 -1.96
CA THR A 71 -10.87 -9.55 -1.12
C THR A 71 -11.41 -9.01 0.21
N PHE A 72 -12.55 -8.32 0.19
CA PHE A 72 -13.25 -7.89 1.40
C PHE A 72 -13.69 -9.08 2.27
N GLY A 73 -14.24 -10.12 1.65
CA GLY A 73 -14.63 -11.35 2.36
C GLY A 73 -13.42 -12.07 2.97
N LEU A 74 -12.30 -12.13 2.26
CA LEU A 74 -11.05 -12.70 2.76
C LEU A 74 -10.51 -11.90 3.96
N LEU A 75 -10.52 -10.58 3.86
CA LEU A 75 -10.11 -9.68 4.95
C LEU A 75 -10.99 -9.85 6.20
N LEU A 76 -12.31 -9.93 6.00
CA LEU A 76 -13.25 -10.17 7.09
C LEU A 76 -13.02 -11.54 7.73
N ALA A 77 -12.83 -12.58 6.92
CA ALA A 77 -12.54 -13.91 7.41
C ALA A 77 -11.22 -13.96 8.18
N SER A 78 -10.20 -13.22 7.74
CA SER A 78 -8.91 -13.16 8.42
C SER A 78 -8.97 -12.45 9.76
N ASP A 79 -9.71 -11.34 9.85
CA ASP A 79 -9.86 -10.56 11.09
C ASP A 79 -10.70 -11.29 12.15
N LEU A 80 -11.70 -12.06 11.70
CA LEU A 80 -12.50 -12.93 12.56
C LEU A 80 -11.77 -14.21 12.97
N GLY A 81 -10.77 -14.63 12.17
CA GLY A 81 -9.94 -15.79 12.45
C GLY A 81 -8.97 -15.57 13.61
N SER A 82 -8.44 -16.66 14.14
CA SER A 82 -7.31 -16.61 15.07
C SER A 82 -6.09 -16.05 14.34
N GLY A 83 -5.57 -14.92 14.80
CA GLY A 83 -4.44 -14.24 14.18
C GLY A 83 -3.10 -14.80 14.67
N VAL A 84 -2.98 -14.97 15.99
CA VAL A 84 -1.72 -15.28 16.67
C VAL A 84 -1.96 -16.32 17.76
N SER A 85 -0.99 -17.20 18.01
CA SER A 85 -0.92 -17.94 19.27
C SER A 85 0.39 -17.71 20.01
N ALA A 86 0.34 -17.85 21.33
CA ALA A 86 1.52 -18.01 22.16
C ALA A 86 1.67 -19.50 22.44
N ASP A 87 2.73 -20.10 21.91
CA ASP A 87 3.06 -21.51 22.07
C ASP A 87 4.28 -21.63 22.99
N GLN A 88 4.27 -22.62 23.89
CA GLN A 88 5.39 -22.96 24.77
C GLN A 88 6.00 -24.30 24.37
N GLN A 89 7.32 -24.36 24.42
CA GLN A 89 8.07 -25.57 24.14
C GLN A 89 9.07 -25.84 25.26
N TYR A 90 9.02 -27.02 25.86
CA TYR A 90 9.99 -27.47 26.86
C TYR A 90 11.01 -28.42 26.21
N THR A 91 12.28 -28.05 26.32
CA THR A 91 13.41 -28.83 25.82
C THR A 91 14.31 -29.24 26.99
N SER A 92 14.42 -30.54 27.23
CA SER A 92 15.32 -31.09 28.24
C SER A 92 16.79 -30.87 27.86
N TYR A 93 17.71 -30.84 28.84
CA TYR A 93 19.17 -30.81 28.59
C TYR A 93 19.66 -31.99 27.73
N LEU A 94 18.88 -33.06 27.63
CA LEU A 94 19.13 -34.20 26.74
C LEU A 94 18.77 -33.91 25.26
N GLY A 95 18.34 -32.68 24.94
CA GLY A 95 17.99 -32.24 23.58
C GLY A 95 16.64 -32.77 23.08
N LYS A 96 15.86 -33.43 23.95
CA LYS A 96 14.51 -33.89 23.61
C LYS A 96 13.49 -32.81 23.92
N VAL A 97 12.65 -32.52 22.94
CA VAL A 97 11.44 -31.71 23.12
C VAL A 97 10.41 -32.60 23.80
N GLU A 98 10.02 -32.26 25.03
CA GLU A 98 9.15 -33.09 25.86
C GLU A 98 7.72 -32.56 25.96
N LEU A 99 7.50 -31.26 25.76
CA LEU A 99 6.18 -30.66 25.80
C LEU A 99 6.06 -29.52 24.78
N TYR A 100 4.97 -29.54 24.01
CA TYR A 100 4.55 -28.47 23.13
C TYR A 100 3.09 -28.16 23.43
N ASP A 101 2.80 -26.94 23.86
CA ASP A 101 1.45 -26.56 24.28
C ASP A 101 1.12 -25.13 23.84
N THR A 102 -0.14 -24.90 23.46
CA THR A 102 -0.60 -23.58 23.06
C THR A 102 -1.24 -22.90 24.27
N ILE A 103 -0.54 -21.90 24.82
CA ILE A 103 -0.97 -21.16 26.01
C ILE A 103 -2.22 -20.32 25.71
N LEU A 104 -2.22 -19.64 24.55
CA LEU A 104 -3.28 -18.71 24.20
C LEU A 104 -3.39 -18.53 22.69
N THR A 105 -4.60 -18.50 22.16
CA THR A 105 -4.90 -18.08 20.78
C THR A 105 -5.69 -16.78 20.79
N VAL A 106 -5.20 -15.75 20.11
CA VAL A 106 -5.74 -14.39 20.15
C VAL A 106 -6.10 -13.93 18.73
N SER A 107 -7.28 -13.34 18.59
CA SER A 107 -7.67 -12.57 17.39
C SER A 107 -7.35 -11.08 17.58
N ILE A 108 -7.33 -10.32 16.48
CA ILE A 108 -7.07 -8.88 16.50
C ILE A 108 -8.03 -8.15 17.46
N PHE A 109 -9.31 -8.54 17.47
CA PHE A 109 -10.31 -7.95 18.36
C PHE A 109 -10.02 -8.20 19.84
N SER A 110 -9.62 -9.42 20.20
CA SER A 110 -9.19 -9.72 21.57
C SER A 110 -7.91 -8.97 21.95
N SER A 111 -6.93 -8.87 21.04
CA SER A 111 -5.70 -8.09 21.27
C SER A 111 -6.00 -6.63 21.55
N VAL A 112 -6.90 -6.01 20.79
CA VAL A 112 -7.32 -4.61 20.99
C VAL A 112 -8.03 -4.43 22.33
N SER A 113 -8.89 -5.38 22.73
CA SER A 113 -9.58 -5.35 24.03
C SER A 113 -8.59 -5.42 25.20
N GLU A 114 -7.60 -6.31 25.13
CA GLU A 114 -6.57 -6.44 26.18
C GLU A 114 -5.66 -5.20 26.24
N LEU A 115 -5.28 -4.64 25.09
CA LEU A 115 -4.54 -3.37 25.03
C LEU A 115 -5.29 -2.20 25.67
N TRP A 116 -6.61 -2.17 25.47
CA TRP A 116 -7.48 -1.15 26.07
C TRP A 116 -7.53 -1.30 27.59
N LYS A 117 -7.71 -2.52 28.10
CA LYS A 117 -7.71 -2.82 29.55
C LYS A 117 -6.35 -2.53 30.18
N ALA A 118 -5.26 -2.78 29.47
CA ALA A 118 -3.90 -2.47 29.89
C ALA A 118 -3.56 -0.96 29.87
N GLY A 119 -4.55 -0.09 29.59
CA GLY A 119 -4.37 1.37 29.55
C GLY A 119 -3.54 1.88 28.37
N SER A 120 -3.27 1.03 27.36
CA SER A 120 -2.48 1.39 26.19
C SER A 120 -3.35 1.92 25.04
N TYR A 121 -4.16 2.94 25.34
CA TYR A 121 -5.19 3.46 24.43
C TYR A 121 -4.64 3.96 23.09
N ALA A 122 -3.52 4.68 23.11
CA ALA A 122 -2.93 5.23 21.89
C ALA A 122 -2.59 4.12 20.88
N LEU A 123 -2.04 3.00 21.36
CA LEU A 123 -1.70 1.85 20.54
C LEU A 123 -2.94 1.09 20.08
N ALA A 124 -3.92 0.87 20.96
CA ALA A 124 -5.18 0.22 20.62
C ALA A 124 -5.90 0.97 19.48
N ILE A 125 -6.01 2.29 19.60
CA ILE A 125 -6.61 3.16 18.57
C ILE A 125 -5.81 3.08 17.27
N PHE A 126 -4.48 3.09 17.35
CA PHE A 126 -3.62 3.02 16.17
C PHE A 126 -3.81 1.71 15.39
N ILE A 127 -3.87 0.56 16.07
CA ILE A 127 -4.12 -0.75 15.44
C ILE A 127 -5.51 -0.78 14.80
N VAL A 128 -6.55 -0.30 15.49
CA VAL A 128 -7.92 -0.23 14.94
C VAL A 128 -7.97 0.60 13.67
N ILE A 129 -7.33 1.77 13.65
CA ILE A 129 -7.32 2.64 12.48
C ILE A 129 -6.58 1.99 11.31
N THR A 130 -5.38 1.45 11.57
CA THR A 130 -4.46 0.98 10.51
C THR A 130 -4.78 -0.41 9.99
N SER A 131 -5.38 -1.27 10.81
CA SER A 131 -5.57 -2.70 10.52
C SER A 131 -7.02 -3.06 10.28
N ILE A 132 -7.96 -2.33 10.89
CA ILE A 132 -9.39 -2.54 10.68
C ILE A 132 -9.89 -1.44 9.73
N CYS A 133 -10.01 -0.19 10.20
CA CYS A 133 -10.68 0.85 9.43
C CYS A 133 -10.06 1.10 8.04
N TRP A 134 -8.74 1.24 7.96
CA TRP A 134 -8.06 1.64 6.72
C TRP A 134 -8.21 0.62 5.58
N PRO A 135 -7.92 -0.69 5.76
CA PRO A 135 -8.12 -1.69 4.71
C PRO A 135 -9.56 -1.76 4.18
N TYR A 136 -10.57 -1.71 5.06
CA TYR A 136 -11.98 -1.74 4.65
C TYR A 136 -12.39 -0.47 3.90
N ILE A 137 -12.00 0.71 4.40
CA ILE A 137 -12.28 2.00 3.73
C ILE A 137 -11.63 2.01 2.34
N LYS A 138 -10.39 1.55 2.21
CA LYS A 138 -9.68 1.49 0.93
C LYS A 138 -10.41 0.61 -0.08
N LEU A 139 -10.84 -0.60 0.31
CA LEU A 139 -11.58 -1.51 -0.56
C LEU A 139 -12.93 -0.90 -0.97
N ALA A 140 -13.67 -0.31 -0.04
CA ALA A 140 -14.94 0.35 -0.30
C ALA A 140 -14.77 1.53 -1.27
N LEU A 141 -13.78 2.40 -1.06
CA LEU A 141 -13.53 3.53 -1.94
C LEU A 141 -13.09 3.08 -3.34
N THR A 142 -12.25 2.05 -3.44
CA THR A 142 -11.85 1.48 -4.75
C THR A 142 -13.06 0.92 -5.50
N LEU A 143 -13.96 0.21 -4.81
CA LEU A 143 -15.21 -0.31 -5.38
C LEU A 143 -16.17 0.81 -5.80
N LEU A 144 -16.34 1.85 -4.96
CA LEU A 144 -17.16 3.02 -5.28
C LEU A 144 -16.62 3.76 -6.52
N VAL A 145 -15.30 3.91 -6.61
CA VAL A 145 -14.63 4.46 -7.80
C VAL A 145 -14.81 3.55 -9.01
N TRP A 146 -15.13 2.27 -8.89
CA TRP A 146 -15.46 1.44 -10.04
C TRP A 146 -16.90 1.63 -10.52
N ILE A 147 -17.85 1.68 -9.58
CA ILE A 147 -19.29 1.66 -9.87
C ILE A 147 -19.83 3.05 -10.24
N LEU A 148 -19.35 4.12 -9.59
CA LEU A 148 -19.95 5.44 -9.74
C LEU A 148 -19.67 6.06 -11.13
N PRO A 149 -20.67 6.78 -11.70
CA PRO A 149 -20.52 7.45 -12.99
C PRO A 149 -19.48 8.56 -12.92
N PHE A 150 -18.87 8.87 -14.06
CA PHE A 150 -17.99 10.03 -14.17
C PHE A 150 -18.84 11.30 -14.08
N ARG A 151 -18.43 12.23 -13.21
CA ARG A 151 -19.06 13.56 -13.13
C ARG A 151 -18.49 14.45 -14.23
N LYS A 152 -19.32 15.36 -14.74
CA LYS A 152 -18.95 16.27 -15.83
C LYS A 152 -17.75 17.15 -15.46
N GLY A 153 -16.84 17.33 -16.41
CA GLY A 153 -15.75 18.31 -16.37
C GLY A 153 -14.36 17.76 -16.01
N PRO A 154 -13.29 18.34 -16.59
CA PRO A 154 -11.91 17.82 -16.50
C PRO A 154 -11.37 17.79 -15.05
N LYS A 155 -11.81 18.73 -14.21
CA LYS A 155 -11.43 18.77 -12.78
C LYS A 155 -11.95 17.56 -12.01
N SER A 156 -13.13 17.03 -12.36
CA SER A 156 -13.69 15.88 -11.66
C SER A 156 -12.99 14.58 -12.04
N LEU A 157 -12.53 14.46 -13.28
CA LEU A 157 -11.78 13.30 -13.76
C LEU A 157 -10.42 13.21 -13.06
N ARG A 158 -9.69 14.33 -12.99
CA ARG A 158 -8.43 14.44 -12.23
C ARG A 158 -8.59 14.14 -10.74
N ARG A 159 -9.71 14.53 -10.13
CA ARG A 159 -9.99 14.22 -8.71
C ARG A 159 -10.16 12.72 -8.48
N ARG A 160 -10.81 12.02 -9.41
CA ARG A 160 -11.00 10.55 -9.34
C ARG A 160 -9.68 9.82 -9.53
N GLU A 161 -8.87 10.20 -10.52
CA GLU A 161 -7.52 9.66 -10.70
C GLU A 161 -6.69 9.86 -9.43
N ARG A 162 -6.62 11.11 -8.94
CA ARG A 162 -5.88 11.46 -7.73
C ARG A 162 -6.37 10.70 -6.50
N LEU A 163 -7.67 10.44 -6.38
CA LEU A 163 -8.21 9.62 -5.29
C LEU A 163 -7.64 8.20 -5.35
N VAL A 164 -7.63 7.57 -6.52
CA VAL A 164 -7.07 6.22 -6.69
C VAL A 164 -5.55 6.23 -6.47
N GLU A 165 -4.83 7.24 -6.97
CA GLU A 165 -3.40 7.42 -6.72
C GLU A 165 -3.09 7.51 -5.22
N TRP A 166 -3.88 8.29 -4.47
CA TRP A 166 -3.72 8.37 -3.02
C TRP A 166 -4.08 7.07 -2.31
N LEU A 167 -5.15 6.38 -2.73
CA LEU A 167 -5.52 5.08 -2.17
C LEU A 167 -4.42 4.05 -2.38
N ASP A 168 -3.73 4.12 -3.52
CA ASP A 168 -2.63 3.23 -3.86
C ASP A 168 -1.38 3.55 -3.04
N ALA A 169 -0.96 4.82 -3.03
CA ALA A 169 0.18 5.31 -2.25
C ALA A 169 0.01 5.07 -0.74
N LEU A 170 -1.20 5.20 -0.21
CA LEU A 170 -1.51 4.95 1.18
C LEU A 170 -1.79 3.46 1.48
N GLY A 171 -1.81 2.59 0.46
CA GLY A 171 -2.09 1.17 0.61
C GLY A 171 -1.11 0.44 1.53
N LYS A 172 0.17 0.81 1.50
CA LYS A 172 1.24 0.26 2.34
C LYS A 172 1.04 0.42 3.85
N TRP A 173 0.23 1.38 4.28
CA TRP A 173 -0.08 1.58 5.70
C TRP A 173 -0.92 0.43 6.30
N SER A 174 -1.54 -0.38 5.45
CA SER A 174 -2.19 -1.64 5.88
C SER A 174 -1.17 -2.66 6.43
N PHE A 175 0.13 -2.51 6.12
CA PHE A 175 1.17 -3.43 6.57
C PHE A 175 1.75 -3.08 7.96
N VAL A 176 1.26 -2.02 8.62
CA VAL A 176 1.73 -1.61 9.95
C VAL A 176 1.68 -2.79 10.93
N ASP A 177 0.51 -3.42 11.07
CA ASP A 177 0.30 -4.50 12.05
C ASP A 177 1.18 -5.72 11.77
N ILE A 178 1.39 -6.05 10.49
CA ILE A 178 2.30 -7.12 10.08
C ILE A 178 3.74 -6.85 10.53
N LYS A 179 4.20 -5.59 10.47
CA LYS A 179 5.54 -5.21 10.94
C LYS A 179 5.61 -5.19 12.47
N VAL A 180 4.59 -4.70 13.15
CA VAL A 180 4.50 -4.76 14.62
C VAL A 180 4.59 -6.21 15.08
N PHE A 181 3.79 -7.10 14.47
CA PHE A 181 3.80 -8.52 14.74
C PHE A 181 5.19 -9.13 14.54
N ILE A 182 5.86 -8.89 13.41
CA ILE A 182 7.20 -9.42 13.14
C ILE A 182 8.21 -8.99 14.20
N ILE A 183 8.18 -7.71 14.62
CA ILE A 183 9.10 -7.19 15.63
C ILE A 183 8.82 -7.84 16.97
N VAL A 184 7.56 -7.93 17.38
CA VAL A 184 7.13 -8.59 18.62
C VAL A 184 7.51 -10.08 18.60
N MET A 185 7.26 -10.79 17.51
CA MET A 185 7.61 -12.19 17.34
C MET A 185 9.11 -12.45 17.53
N VAL A 186 9.96 -11.63 16.89
CA VAL A 186 11.42 -11.74 17.02
C VAL A 186 11.90 -11.31 18.42
N ALA A 187 11.26 -10.30 19.02
CA ALA A 187 11.60 -9.79 20.34
C ALA A 187 11.33 -10.77 21.47
N PHE A 188 10.19 -11.48 21.38
CA PHE A 188 9.70 -12.36 22.44
C PHE A 188 10.21 -13.79 22.35
N ARG A 189 11.12 -14.10 21.41
CA ARG A 189 11.87 -15.36 21.43
C ARG A 189 12.78 -15.38 22.67
N MET A 190 12.24 -15.87 23.77
CA MET A 190 12.89 -15.95 25.06
C MET A 190 13.18 -17.41 25.37
N ASN A 191 14.41 -17.68 25.76
CA ASN A 191 14.82 -18.97 26.29
C ASN A 191 14.95 -18.86 27.80
N ILE A 192 14.10 -19.58 28.52
CA ILE A 192 14.02 -19.58 29.96
C ILE A 192 14.74 -20.83 30.48
N GLU A 193 15.87 -20.64 31.16
CA GLU A 193 16.59 -21.75 31.78
C GLU A 193 15.84 -22.22 33.04
N VAL A 194 15.57 -23.53 33.12
CA VAL A 194 14.96 -24.19 34.29
C VAL A 194 15.85 -25.34 34.75
N PRO A 195 15.78 -25.80 36.01
CA PRO A 195 16.71 -26.81 36.55
C PRO A 195 16.83 -28.12 35.76
N ALA A 196 15.84 -28.45 34.92
CA ALA A 196 15.81 -29.66 34.11
C ALA A 196 15.94 -29.41 32.59
N GLY A 197 16.08 -28.16 32.13
CA GLY A 197 16.19 -27.84 30.69
C GLY A 197 15.94 -26.37 30.39
N TYR A 198 15.28 -26.11 29.27
CA TYR A 198 14.91 -24.76 28.82
C TYR A 198 13.45 -24.72 28.36
N ILE A 199 12.74 -23.64 28.66
CA ILE A 199 11.41 -23.34 28.14
C ILE A 199 11.55 -22.21 27.12
N ASP A 200 11.15 -22.46 25.88
CA ASP A 200 11.06 -21.46 24.84
C ASP A 200 9.60 -21.01 24.65
N ILE A 201 9.39 -19.70 24.60
CA ILE A 201 8.09 -19.11 24.30
C ILE A 201 8.14 -18.57 22.87
N PHE A 202 7.18 -19.00 22.04
CA PHE A 202 7.05 -18.60 20.65
C PHE A 202 5.73 -17.88 20.41
N ILE A 203 5.78 -16.86 19.55
CA ILE A 203 4.58 -16.19 19.04
C ILE A 203 4.38 -16.66 17.61
N VAL A 204 3.37 -17.51 17.39
CA VAL A 204 3.19 -18.22 16.13
C VAL A 204 2.06 -17.57 15.32
N PRO A 205 2.31 -17.18 14.05
CA PRO A 205 1.27 -16.68 13.17
C PRO A 205 0.29 -17.80 12.83
N LYS A 206 -1.01 -17.52 12.90
CA LYS A 206 -2.08 -18.44 12.50
C LYS A 206 -2.76 -17.95 11.22
N TRP A 207 -3.78 -18.67 10.78
CA TRP A 207 -4.48 -18.39 9.52
C TRP A 207 -4.90 -16.92 9.39
N GLY A 208 -5.42 -16.30 10.46
CA GLY A 208 -5.88 -14.91 10.43
C GLY A 208 -4.77 -13.94 10.02
N PHE A 209 -3.54 -14.16 10.50
CA PHE A 209 -2.39 -13.36 10.09
C PHE A 209 -2.07 -13.53 8.59
N PHE A 210 -1.96 -14.78 8.11
CA PHE A 210 -1.65 -15.03 6.70
C PHE A 210 -2.77 -14.55 5.76
N GLY A 211 -4.03 -14.76 6.13
CA GLY A 211 -5.20 -14.26 5.42
C GLY A 211 -5.17 -12.74 5.31
N PHE A 212 -4.84 -12.04 6.40
CA PHE A 212 -4.74 -10.59 6.41
C PHE A 212 -3.61 -10.07 5.50
N VAL A 213 -2.44 -10.72 5.51
CA VAL A 213 -1.32 -10.38 4.61
C VAL A 213 -1.75 -10.54 3.16
N VAL A 214 -2.34 -11.68 2.80
CA VAL A 214 -2.78 -11.97 1.43
C VAL A 214 -3.91 -11.02 1.00
N ALA A 215 -4.90 -10.76 1.86
CA ALA A 215 -5.98 -9.81 1.58
C ALA A 215 -5.44 -8.39 1.35
N SER A 216 -4.47 -7.95 2.16
CA SER A 216 -3.81 -6.65 1.99
C SER A 216 -3.05 -6.55 0.67
N MET A 217 -2.35 -7.62 0.26
CA MET A 217 -1.68 -7.70 -1.04
C MET A 217 -2.68 -7.65 -2.21
N LEU A 218 -3.77 -8.42 -2.13
CA LEU A 218 -4.82 -8.43 -3.14
C LEU A 218 -5.51 -7.07 -3.23
N SER A 219 -5.75 -6.40 -2.10
CA SER A 219 -6.28 -5.04 -2.06
C SER A 219 -5.37 -4.07 -2.84
N LEU A 220 -4.05 -4.15 -2.65
CA LEU A 220 -3.09 -3.33 -3.35
C LEU A 220 -3.06 -3.63 -4.86
N ALA A 221 -3.02 -4.90 -5.25
CA ALA A 221 -3.10 -5.31 -6.66
C ALA A 221 -4.40 -4.83 -7.34
N GLY A 222 -5.53 -4.85 -6.62
CA GLY A 222 -6.80 -4.33 -7.09
C GLY A 222 -6.78 -2.83 -7.35
N THR A 223 -6.15 -2.05 -6.48
CA THR A 223 -6.00 -0.60 -6.68
C THR A 223 -5.09 -0.28 -7.88
N HIS A 224 -3.95 -0.98 -8.04
CA HIS A 224 -3.08 -0.87 -9.22
C HIS A 224 -3.83 -1.11 -10.52
N TYR A 225 -4.62 -2.19 -10.55
CA TYR A 225 -5.37 -2.56 -11.74
C TYR A 225 -6.50 -1.57 -12.04
N THR A 226 -7.17 -1.06 -10.99
CA THR A 226 -8.18 -0.01 -11.11
C THR A 226 -7.58 1.28 -11.68
N LEU A 227 -6.39 1.67 -11.21
CA LEU A 227 -5.69 2.86 -11.68
C LEU A 227 -5.24 2.71 -13.13
N TYR A 228 -4.69 1.55 -13.49
CA TYR A 228 -4.31 1.22 -14.86
C TYR A 228 -5.51 1.34 -15.82
N LEU A 229 -6.63 0.72 -15.48
CA LEU A 229 -7.85 0.77 -16.29
C LEU A 229 -8.43 2.18 -16.35
N HIS A 230 -8.35 2.93 -15.25
CA HIS A 230 -8.78 4.32 -15.23
C HIS A 230 -7.97 5.18 -16.21
N ARG A 231 -6.64 5.05 -16.21
CA ARG A 231 -5.77 5.75 -17.16
C ARG A 231 -5.94 5.25 -18.60
N LEU A 232 -6.26 3.97 -18.80
CA LEU A 232 -6.58 3.43 -20.14
C LEU A 232 -7.85 4.07 -20.72
N VAL A 233 -8.91 4.22 -19.91
CA VAL A 233 -10.14 4.88 -20.35
C VAL A 233 -9.89 6.35 -20.68
N MET A 234 -9.13 7.03 -19.82
CA MET A 234 -8.88 8.48 -19.87
C MET A 234 -7.85 8.91 -20.93
N TYR A 235 -6.76 8.15 -21.09
CA TYR A 235 -5.61 8.51 -21.92
C TYR A 235 -5.29 7.49 -23.02
N GLY A 236 -6.02 6.37 -23.07
CA GLY A 236 -5.83 5.38 -24.12
C GLY A 236 -6.16 5.95 -25.50
N ARG A 237 -5.28 5.71 -26.47
CA ARG A 237 -5.51 6.01 -27.88
C ARG A 237 -6.77 5.31 -28.37
N ASP A 238 -7.64 6.02 -29.09
CA ASP A 238 -8.68 5.35 -29.84
C ASP A 238 -8.08 4.53 -30.98
N LYS A 239 -8.65 3.35 -31.21
CA LYS A 239 -8.23 2.41 -32.27
C LYS A 239 -8.30 3.02 -33.68
N ASN A 240 -9.00 4.13 -33.85
CA ASN A 240 -9.12 4.87 -35.11
C ASN A 240 -8.07 5.99 -35.29
N GLY A 241 -7.02 6.05 -34.46
CA GLY A 241 -5.90 6.98 -34.64
C GLY A 241 -6.21 8.45 -34.30
N GLY A 242 -7.43 8.76 -33.86
CA GLY A 242 -7.80 10.07 -33.35
C GLY A 242 -7.42 10.21 -31.89
N GLN A 243 -6.56 11.18 -31.57
CA GLN A 243 -6.64 11.85 -30.26
C GLN A 243 -8.08 12.40 -30.11
N PRO A 244 -8.65 12.50 -28.89
CA PRO A 244 -9.79 13.37 -28.67
C PRO A 244 -9.42 14.73 -29.24
N ARG A 245 -10.08 15.15 -30.32
CA ARG A 245 -9.84 16.44 -30.95
C ARG A 245 -10.37 17.49 -29.98
N ASP A 246 -9.47 18.12 -29.25
CA ASP A 246 -9.64 19.54 -28.94
C ASP A 246 -9.61 20.25 -30.30
N GLU A 247 -10.78 20.47 -30.91
CA GLU A 247 -10.93 21.28 -32.11
C GLU A 247 -10.47 22.71 -31.77
N GLY A 248 -9.22 23.04 -32.12
CA GLY A 248 -8.70 24.40 -31.99
C GLY A 248 -7.19 24.56 -31.80
N ALA A 249 -6.41 23.49 -31.62
CA ALA A 249 -4.96 23.62 -31.54
C ALA A 249 -4.25 22.51 -32.32
N GLU A 250 -3.75 22.84 -33.53
CA GLU A 250 -2.63 22.11 -34.11
C GLU A 250 -1.41 22.27 -33.20
N GLY A 251 -1.35 21.42 -32.16
CA GLY A 251 -0.15 21.23 -31.38
C GLY A 251 0.94 20.60 -32.25
N PRO A 252 2.22 20.91 -32.00
CA PRO A 252 3.32 20.30 -32.74
C PRO A 252 3.24 18.78 -32.68
N LYS A 253 3.34 18.10 -33.83
CA LYS A 253 3.46 16.65 -33.94
C LYS A 253 4.71 16.20 -33.19
N CYS A 254 4.56 15.72 -31.95
CA CYS A 254 5.70 15.23 -31.17
C CYS A 254 6.24 13.96 -31.88
N ASN A 255 7.52 13.96 -32.24
CA ASN A 255 8.14 12.87 -32.99
C ASN A 255 8.27 11.66 -32.06
N GLU A 256 7.54 10.57 -32.34
CA GLU A 256 7.41 9.40 -31.45
C GLU A 256 8.75 8.67 -31.22
N ASN A 257 9.75 8.94 -32.07
CA ASN A 257 11.10 8.39 -32.02
C ASN A 257 12.12 9.25 -31.24
N GLU A 258 11.74 10.43 -30.73
CA GLU A 258 12.66 11.28 -29.98
C GLU A 258 12.89 10.71 -28.56
N ARG A 259 14.13 10.30 -28.28
CA ARG A 259 14.54 9.77 -26.97
C ARG A 259 15.07 10.91 -26.11
N THR A 260 14.30 11.35 -25.13
CA THR A 260 14.71 12.38 -24.17
C THR A 260 14.55 11.84 -22.74
N GLY A 261 15.38 12.32 -21.81
CA GLY A 261 15.18 12.05 -20.37
C GLY A 261 14.10 12.98 -19.81
N LEU A 262 13.48 12.62 -18.68
CA LEU A 262 12.40 13.41 -18.08
C LEU A 262 12.84 14.74 -17.45
N ILE A 263 14.15 15.02 -17.43
CA ILE A 263 14.71 16.16 -16.73
C ILE A 263 14.44 17.46 -17.50
N LYS A 264 13.74 18.40 -16.84
CA LYS A 264 13.74 19.82 -17.22
C LYS A 264 15.20 20.29 -17.36
N LYS A 265 15.57 20.83 -18.53
CA LYS A 265 16.91 21.23 -19.02
C LYS A 265 17.84 22.07 -18.10
N THR A 266 17.56 22.27 -16.82
CA THR A 266 18.46 22.96 -15.89
C THR A 266 19.48 21.97 -15.31
N LYS A 267 20.77 22.12 -15.66
CA LYS A 267 21.87 21.29 -15.12
C LYS A 267 21.79 21.13 -13.59
N ARG A 268 21.46 22.20 -12.86
CA ARG A 268 21.31 22.19 -11.39
C ARG A 268 20.25 21.20 -10.89
N HIS A 269 19.10 21.09 -11.54
CA HIS A 269 18.02 20.18 -11.12
C HIS A 269 18.46 18.72 -11.24
N SER A 270 19.12 18.36 -12.35
CA SER A 270 19.67 17.01 -12.57
C SER A 270 20.63 16.58 -11.46
N TRP A 271 21.55 17.48 -11.09
CA TRP A 271 22.53 17.24 -10.02
C TRP A 271 21.87 17.05 -8.66
N VAL A 272 20.87 17.88 -8.32
CA VAL A 272 20.14 17.75 -7.04
C VAL A 272 19.38 16.43 -6.97
N VAL A 273 18.66 16.04 -8.03
CA VAL A 273 17.95 14.76 -8.10
C VAL A 273 18.92 13.59 -7.91
N GLY A 274 20.06 13.61 -8.61
CA GLY A 274 21.06 12.55 -8.52
C GLY A 274 21.68 12.43 -7.14
N LEU A 275 22.01 13.56 -6.52
CA LEU A 275 22.54 13.60 -5.15
C LEU A 275 21.52 13.04 -4.15
N LEU A 276 20.25 13.45 -4.22
CA LEU A 276 19.22 12.97 -3.30
C LEU A 276 18.95 11.47 -3.47
N LEU A 277 18.90 10.95 -4.71
CA LEU A 277 18.75 9.51 -4.97
C LEU A 277 19.93 8.71 -4.41
N PHE A 278 21.16 9.19 -4.63
CA PHE A 278 22.36 8.55 -4.10
C PHE A 278 22.41 8.58 -2.56
N CYS A 279 22.14 9.73 -1.94
CA CYS A 279 22.06 9.86 -0.49
C CYS A 279 21.00 8.92 0.11
N THR A 280 19.83 8.83 -0.53
CA THR A 280 18.75 7.92 -0.09
C THR A 280 19.20 6.46 -0.18
N PHE A 281 19.83 6.07 -1.29
CA PHE A 281 20.37 4.71 -1.48
C PHE A 281 21.36 4.34 -0.37
N VAL A 282 22.34 5.21 -0.09
CA VAL A 282 23.33 4.99 0.96
C VAL A 282 22.68 4.92 2.34
N LEU A 283 21.76 5.82 2.65
CA LEU A 283 21.08 5.86 3.95
C LEU A 283 20.22 4.60 4.19
N ILE A 284 19.55 4.07 3.17
CA ILE A 284 18.79 2.82 3.30
C ILE A 284 19.75 1.64 3.52
N LEU A 285 20.83 1.54 2.76
CA LEU A 285 21.81 0.47 2.92
C LEU A 285 22.46 0.49 4.30
N VAL A 286 23.01 1.63 4.71
CA VAL A 286 23.65 1.80 6.01
C VAL A 286 22.62 1.62 7.13
N GLY A 287 21.47 2.27 7.03
CA GLY A 287 20.39 2.18 8.02
C GLY A 287 19.82 0.76 8.18
N SER A 288 19.90 -0.09 7.15
CA SER A 288 19.47 -1.49 7.25
C SER A 288 20.43 -2.37 8.07
N LEU A 289 21.70 -1.99 8.14
CA LEU A 289 22.75 -2.73 8.84
C LEU A 289 22.96 -2.25 10.28
N LEU A 290 22.64 -0.98 10.57
CA LEU A 290 22.75 -0.40 11.90
C LEU A 290 21.70 -0.97 12.86
N ASP A 291 22.09 -1.11 14.12
CA ASP A 291 21.20 -1.62 15.16
C ASP A 291 20.15 -0.55 15.54
N ILE A 292 18.88 -0.96 15.54
CA ILE A 292 17.71 -0.10 15.70
C ILE A 292 17.32 -0.04 17.18
N PHE A 293 17.29 -1.20 17.84
CA PHE A 293 16.94 -1.32 19.24
C PHE A 293 17.69 -2.48 19.90
N THR A 294 17.71 -2.45 21.23
CA THR A 294 18.22 -3.54 22.06
C THR A 294 17.15 -4.03 23.02
N TYR A 295 17.09 -5.34 23.23
CA TYR A 295 16.30 -5.96 24.29
C TYR A 295 17.18 -6.33 25.47
N THR A 296 16.73 -5.92 26.64
CA THR A 296 17.28 -6.29 27.93
C THR A 296 16.28 -7.21 28.60
N TYR A 297 16.71 -8.39 29.04
CA TYR A 297 15.85 -9.26 29.83
C TYR A 297 16.58 -9.70 31.11
N THR A 298 15.83 -9.73 32.20
CA THR A 298 16.31 -10.21 33.49
C THR A 298 15.57 -11.48 33.88
N GLN A 299 16.29 -12.43 34.44
CA GLN A 299 15.75 -13.68 34.98
C GLN A 299 16.16 -13.79 36.45
N GLY A 300 15.19 -13.78 37.37
CA GLY A 300 15.48 -13.87 38.81
C GLY A 300 16.40 -12.75 39.33
N GLY A 301 16.33 -11.56 38.70
CA GLY A 301 17.20 -10.41 39.02
C GLY A 301 18.56 -10.40 38.32
N ASN A 302 18.96 -11.48 37.65
CA ASN A 302 20.20 -11.51 36.87
C ASN A 302 19.96 -10.98 35.44
N ALA A 303 20.76 -9.99 35.04
CA ALA A 303 20.74 -9.48 33.67
C ALA A 303 21.44 -10.48 32.73
N LYS A 304 20.73 -10.87 31.66
CA LYS A 304 21.30 -11.64 30.56
C LYS A 304 21.84 -10.68 29.49
N PRO A 305 22.76 -11.14 28.61
CA PRO A 305 23.38 -10.26 27.62
C PRO A 305 22.34 -9.62 26.70
N ASP A 306 22.48 -8.32 26.51
CA ASP A 306 21.66 -7.50 25.65
C ASP A 306 21.72 -8.01 24.20
N LYS A 307 20.56 -8.07 23.55
CA LYS A 307 20.46 -8.47 22.14
C LYS A 307 20.01 -7.28 21.29
N SER A 308 20.91 -6.81 20.45
CA SER A 308 20.65 -5.75 19.48
C SER A 308 20.11 -6.29 18.17
N TYR A 309 19.24 -5.51 17.55
CA TYR A 309 18.61 -5.87 16.29
C TYR A 309 18.64 -4.70 15.31
N SER A 310 19.29 -4.91 14.19
CA SER A 310 19.18 -4.16 12.94
C SER A 310 18.04 -4.67 12.06
N LEU A 311 17.76 -3.98 10.95
CA LEU A 311 16.71 -4.37 10.02
C LEU A 311 17.00 -5.73 9.38
N VAL A 312 18.25 -5.98 9.02
CA VAL A 312 18.70 -7.26 8.46
C VAL A 312 18.61 -8.38 9.50
N THR A 313 19.05 -8.14 10.73
CA THR A 313 19.03 -9.18 11.77
C THR A 313 17.62 -9.56 12.21
N ILE A 314 16.67 -8.61 12.22
CA ILE A 314 15.24 -8.91 12.39
C ILE A 314 14.78 -9.84 11.27
N GLY A 315 15.05 -9.47 10.01
CA GLY A 315 14.66 -10.27 8.85
C GLY A 315 15.22 -11.69 8.87
N THR A 316 16.49 -11.87 9.26
CA THR A 316 17.10 -13.20 9.38
C THR A 316 16.55 -13.99 10.57
N ALA A 317 16.16 -13.32 11.66
CA ALA A 317 15.62 -13.94 12.87
C ALA A 317 14.15 -14.39 12.76
N ILE A 318 13.39 -13.91 11.76
CA ILE A 318 11.97 -14.25 11.56
C ILE A 318 11.71 -15.76 11.60
N ARG A 319 12.50 -16.55 10.88
CA ARG A 319 12.27 -18.00 10.77
C ARG A 319 12.54 -18.71 12.08
N GLU A 320 13.62 -18.36 12.75
CA GLU A 320 14.00 -18.96 14.03
C GLU A 320 13.14 -18.49 15.21
N ALA A 321 12.28 -17.49 14.99
CA ALA A 321 11.29 -17.06 15.96
C ALA A 321 10.00 -17.93 15.94
N SER A 322 9.98 -18.98 15.12
CA SER A 322 8.95 -20.02 15.09
C SER A 322 9.53 -21.37 15.52
N PRO A 323 8.77 -22.23 16.22
CA PRO A 323 9.19 -23.60 16.53
C PRO A 323 9.38 -24.46 15.27
N THR A 324 8.74 -24.08 14.16
CA THR A 324 8.82 -24.76 12.86
C THR A 324 9.42 -23.83 11.79
N PRO A 325 10.75 -23.61 11.80
CA PRO A 325 11.40 -22.62 10.95
C PRO A 325 11.35 -22.95 9.45
N ASP A 326 11.12 -24.22 9.10
CA ASP A 326 11.11 -24.72 7.72
C ASP A 326 9.71 -24.74 7.09
N GLU A 327 8.69 -24.25 7.79
CA GLU A 327 7.36 -24.10 7.21
C GLU A 327 7.32 -22.99 6.15
N PHE A 328 6.56 -23.24 5.07
CA PHE A 328 6.38 -22.29 3.97
C PHE A 328 5.95 -20.90 4.45
N GLY A 329 5.07 -20.83 5.47
CA GLY A 329 4.59 -19.58 6.04
C GLY A 329 5.73 -18.70 6.56
N MET A 330 6.73 -19.29 7.21
CA MET A 330 7.86 -18.55 7.77
C MET A 330 8.82 -18.04 6.68
N TYR A 331 9.06 -18.84 5.64
CA TYR A 331 9.77 -18.38 4.44
C TYR A 331 9.05 -17.22 3.76
N PHE A 332 7.73 -17.34 3.60
CA PHE A 332 6.91 -16.29 3.01
C PHE A 332 7.04 -14.98 3.79
N VAL A 333 6.89 -15.00 5.13
CA VAL A 333 7.02 -13.79 5.97
C VAL A 333 8.42 -13.18 5.89
N GLN A 334 9.48 -14.00 5.90
CA GLN A 334 10.85 -13.52 5.79
C GLN A 334 11.12 -12.84 4.44
N ILE A 335 10.78 -13.50 3.33
CA ILE A 335 10.96 -12.95 1.98
C ILE A 335 10.13 -11.68 1.84
N PHE A 336 8.87 -11.72 2.25
CA PHE A 336 7.97 -10.57 2.22
C PHE A 336 8.52 -9.40 3.03
N PHE A 337 9.12 -9.66 4.20
CA PHE A 337 9.76 -8.63 5.00
C PHE A 337 10.88 -7.92 4.23
N PHE A 338 11.84 -8.67 3.69
CA PHE A 338 12.97 -8.10 2.93
C PHE A 338 12.52 -7.39 1.67
N VAL A 339 11.55 -7.96 0.95
CA VAL A 339 11.01 -7.37 -0.27
C VAL A 339 10.39 -6.00 0.01
N LEU A 340 9.50 -5.88 0.99
CA LEU A 340 8.80 -4.61 1.23
C LEU A 340 9.71 -3.53 1.84
N VAL A 341 10.65 -3.91 2.72
CA VAL A 341 11.39 -2.95 3.54
C VAL A 341 12.74 -2.56 2.95
N ILE A 342 13.42 -3.47 2.24
CA ILE A 342 14.74 -3.22 1.65
C ILE A 342 14.67 -3.23 0.12
N ALA A 343 14.28 -4.35 -0.49
CA ALA A 343 14.45 -4.54 -1.92
C ALA A 343 13.60 -3.56 -2.74
N THR A 344 12.34 -3.35 -2.34
CA THR A 344 11.41 -2.49 -3.08
C THR A 344 11.79 -1.00 -3.02
N PRO A 345 12.14 -0.39 -1.87
CA PRO A 345 12.66 0.97 -1.83
C PRO A 345 13.94 1.15 -2.66
N LEU A 346 14.89 0.22 -2.58
CA LEU A 346 16.12 0.29 -3.38
C LEU A 346 15.83 0.17 -4.88
N TYR A 347 14.93 -0.73 -5.26
CA TYR A 347 14.50 -0.90 -6.64
C TYR A 347 13.74 0.33 -7.15
N ASN A 348 12.94 0.98 -6.31
CA ASN A 348 12.25 2.21 -6.66
C ASN A 348 13.23 3.35 -6.97
N ILE A 349 14.28 3.51 -6.16
CA ILE A 349 15.37 4.48 -6.42
C ILE A 349 16.05 4.17 -7.75
N PHE A 350 16.34 2.90 -8.04
CA PHE A 350 16.90 2.48 -9.32
C PHE A 350 15.98 2.83 -10.51
N LEU A 351 14.69 2.54 -10.42
CA LEU A 351 13.73 2.84 -11.47
C LEU A 351 13.56 4.35 -11.71
N PHE A 352 13.54 5.17 -10.65
CA PHE A 352 13.54 6.63 -10.79
C PHE A 352 14.83 7.15 -11.41
N SER A 353 15.97 6.52 -11.10
CA SER A 353 17.25 6.88 -11.70
C SER A 353 17.24 6.59 -13.21
N LEU A 354 16.70 5.44 -13.62
CA LEU A 354 16.47 5.12 -15.04
C LEU A 354 15.51 6.13 -15.70
N LEU A 355 14.38 6.43 -15.05
CA LEU A 355 13.35 7.31 -15.61
C LEU A 355 13.86 8.74 -15.85
N TYR A 356 14.67 9.26 -14.93
CA TYR A 356 15.17 10.63 -15.01
C TYR A 356 16.45 10.75 -15.85
N PHE A 357 17.42 9.84 -15.70
CA PHE A 357 18.74 9.99 -16.34
C PHE A 357 18.88 9.27 -17.68
N TRP A 358 18.08 8.23 -17.96
CA TRP A 358 18.20 7.47 -19.19
C TRP A 358 17.28 8.03 -20.29
N PRO A 359 17.78 8.23 -21.53
CA PRO A 359 16.96 8.69 -22.65
C PRO A 359 16.04 7.55 -23.13
N LEU A 360 14.77 7.63 -22.74
CA LEU A 360 13.75 6.62 -23.04
C LEU A 360 12.69 7.18 -24.00
N SER A 361 12.01 6.30 -24.74
CA SER A 361 10.82 6.70 -25.50
C SER A 361 9.63 6.99 -24.58
N ILE A 362 8.68 7.81 -25.02
CA ILE A 362 7.52 8.24 -24.22
C ILE A 362 6.70 7.04 -23.69
N ASP A 363 6.48 6.03 -24.53
CA ASP A 363 5.73 4.82 -24.10
C ASP A 363 6.50 4.02 -23.05
N THR A 364 7.83 3.95 -23.18
CA THR A 364 8.68 3.29 -22.19
C THR A 364 8.71 4.09 -20.89
N GLN A 365 8.74 5.41 -20.95
CA GLN A 365 8.65 6.28 -19.78
C GLN A 365 7.32 6.08 -19.04
N LYS A 366 6.18 5.99 -19.75
CA LYS A 366 4.87 5.72 -19.13
C LYS A 366 4.83 4.36 -18.43
N LYS A 367 5.37 3.32 -19.07
CA LYS A 367 5.47 1.96 -18.48
C LYS A 367 6.40 1.95 -17.26
N LEU A 368 7.55 2.59 -17.36
CA LEU A 368 8.53 2.69 -16.29
C LEU A 368 7.96 3.51 -15.11
N PHE A 369 7.27 4.61 -15.39
CA PHE A 369 6.57 5.41 -14.39
C PHE A 369 5.49 4.60 -13.66
N PHE A 370 4.69 3.82 -14.38
CA PHE A 370 3.73 2.91 -13.76
C PHE A 370 4.41 1.86 -12.87
N LEU A 371 5.57 1.32 -13.29
CA LEU A 371 6.36 0.40 -12.46
C LEU A 371 6.94 1.10 -11.21
N THR A 372 7.38 2.36 -11.32
CA THR A 372 7.82 3.17 -10.16
C THR A 372 6.68 3.41 -9.18
N GLU A 373 5.45 3.60 -9.67
CA GLU A 373 4.27 3.80 -8.83
C GLU A 373 3.93 2.51 -8.06
N ILE A 374 3.93 1.36 -8.74
CA ILE A 374 3.76 0.05 -8.10
C ILE A 374 4.83 -0.14 -7.02
N THR A 375 6.11 -0.01 -7.37
CA THR A 375 7.17 -0.21 -6.37
C THR A 375 7.07 0.77 -5.20
N PHE A 376 6.67 2.02 -5.41
CA PHE A 376 6.45 2.96 -4.30
C PHE A 376 5.28 2.54 -3.39
N ALA A 377 4.21 1.99 -3.95
CA ALA A 377 3.04 1.51 -3.20
C ALA A 377 3.35 0.25 -2.38
N TRP A 378 4.31 -0.57 -2.81
CA TRP A 378 4.76 -1.76 -2.09
C TRP A 378 5.93 -1.48 -1.12
N GLY A 379 6.74 -0.45 -1.39
CA GLY A 379 7.85 -0.04 -0.52
C GLY A 379 7.34 0.52 0.81
N ALA A 380 7.67 -0.15 1.91
CA ALA A 380 7.08 0.10 3.23
C ALA A 380 8.14 0.35 4.33
N LEU A 381 9.26 0.99 3.97
CA LEU A 381 10.35 1.29 4.91
C LEU A 381 9.89 2.24 6.03
N GLU A 382 9.18 3.29 5.68
CA GLU A 382 8.60 4.26 6.60
C GLU A 382 7.52 3.65 7.50
N VAL A 383 6.78 2.67 6.97
CA VAL A 383 5.79 1.91 7.73
C VAL A 383 6.50 1.06 8.79
N PHE A 384 7.60 0.41 8.43
CA PHE A 384 8.43 -0.31 9.38
C PHE A 384 9.03 0.62 10.43
N PHE A 385 9.56 1.78 10.05
CA PHE A 385 10.11 2.77 10.99
C PHE A 385 9.08 3.15 12.07
N ILE A 386 7.85 3.47 11.67
CA ILE A 386 6.77 3.80 12.62
C ILE A 386 6.38 2.59 13.48
N SER A 387 6.28 1.42 12.86
CA SER A 387 5.94 0.18 13.56
C SER A 387 6.98 -0.18 14.63
N ALA A 388 8.27 0.08 14.38
CA ALA A 388 9.33 -0.15 15.36
C ALA A 388 9.17 0.73 16.60
N ILE A 389 8.82 2.02 16.43
CA ILE A 389 8.57 2.93 17.57
C ILE A 389 7.44 2.38 18.46
N PHE A 390 6.31 2.01 17.86
CA PHE A 390 5.18 1.48 18.59
C PHE A 390 5.48 0.13 19.26
N SER A 391 6.17 -0.77 18.56
CA SER A 391 6.51 -2.10 19.08
C SER A 391 7.43 -2.00 20.31
N ILE A 392 8.45 -1.14 20.27
CA ILE A 392 9.39 -0.98 21.38
C ILE A 392 8.71 -0.40 22.62
N GLN A 393 7.77 0.53 22.44
CA GLN A 393 6.97 1.06 23.54
C GLN A 393 6.00 0.02 24.14
N GLN A 394 5.62 -0.97 23.34
CA GLN A 394 4.65 -2.00 23.71
C GLN A 394 5.29 -3.15 24.48
N ILE A 395 6.49 -3.57 24.12
CA ILE A 395 7.13 -4.80 24.64
C ILE A 395 7.21 -4.88 26.16
N PRO A 396 7.58 -3.80 26.91
CA PRO A 396 7.58 -3.86 28.37
C PRO A 396 6.20 -4.13 28.98
N LYS A 397 5.12 -3.69 28.32
CA LYS A 397 3.74 -3.89 28.81
C LYS A 397 3.25 -5.32 28.60
N PHE A 398 3.74 -5.99 27.55
CA PHE A 398 3.41 -7.40 27.30
C PHE A 398 4.28 -8.35 28.12
N GLY A 399 5.57 -8.01 28.29
CA GLY A 399 6.51 -8.83 29.05
C GLY A 399 6.10 -9.02 30.52
N THR A 400 5.54 -8.00 31.16
CA THR A 400 5.09 -8.08 32.56
C THR A 400 3.79 -8.89 32.76
N GLY A 401 3.00 -9.09 31.69
CA GLY A 401 1.71 -9.78 31.75
C GLY A 401 1.76 -11.28 31.44
N ILE A 402 2.83 -11.76 30.81
CA ILE A 402 2.92 -13.16 30.33
C ILE A 402 3.35 -14.14 31.45
N VAL A 403 3.96 -13.67 32.54
CA VAL A 403 4.41 -14.55 33.64
C VAL A 403 3.99 -13.98 34.99
N SER A 404 2.87 -14.47 35.51
CA SER A 404 2.34 -14.16 36.84
C SER A 404 2.14 -15.46 37.61
N SER A 405 3.05 -15.76 38.56
CA SER A 405 2.84 -16.44 39.86
C SER A 405 4.05 -17.30 40.27
N GLY A 406 5.09 -16.64 40.80
CA GLY A 406 6.23 -17.30 41.46
C GLY A 406 7.40 -16.34 41.65
N CYS A 407 7.75 -16.02 42.90
CA CYS A 407 8.79 -15.04 43.23
C CYS A 407 10.22 -15.43 42.78
N ASP A 408 10.44 -16.68 42.36
CA ASP A 408 11.74 -17.16 41.89
C ASP A 408 11.92 -17.07 40.35
N THR A 409 10.87 -16.70 39.61
CA THR A 409 10.84 -16.66 38.13
C THR A 409 10.29 -15.34 37.58
N CYS A 410 10.53 -14.21 38.26
CA CYS A 410 10.15 -12.90 37.72
C CYS A 410 11.00 -12.54 36.50
N TYR A 411 10.33 -12.26 35.38
CA TYR A 411 10.93 -11.77 34.14
C TYR A 411 10.57 -10.30 33.93
N VAL A 412 11.58 -9.48 33.65
CA VAL A 412 11.36 -8.10 33.20
C VAL A 412 11.98 -7.96 31.83
N VAL A 413 11.12 -7.67 30.83
CA VAL A 413 11.56 -7.39 29.46
C VAL A 413 11.57 -5.87 29.28
N GLY A 414 12.76 -5.34 29.00
CA GLY A 414 12.99 -3.96 28.64
C GLY A 414 13.36 -3.85 27.16
N ALA A 415 12.95 -2.76 26.54
CA ALA A 415 13.30 -2.44 25.16
C ALA A 415 13.76 -0.99 25.07
N LYS A 416 14.87 -0.73 24.37
CA LYS A 416 15.40 0.63 24.19
C LYS A 416 15.76 0.87 22.73
N LEU A 417 15.34 2.03 22.22
CA LEU A 417 15.78 2.55 20.93
C LEU A 417 17.25 2.98 21.01
N LEU A 418 18.03 2.63 19.98
CA LEU A 418 19.42 3.05 19.86
C LEU A 418 19.50 4.38 19.10
N PRO A 419 20.51 5.24 19.35
CA PRO A 419 20.66 6.51 18.63
C PRO A 419 20.78 6.34 17.11
N GLN A 420 21.34 5.20 16.68
CA GLN A 420 21.50 4.83 15.27
C GLN A 420 20.14 4.72 14.53
N PHE A 421 19.04 4.49 15.25
CA PHE A 421 17.68 4.50 14.70
C PHE A 421 17.34 5.80 13.96
N ALA A 422 17.96 6.93 14.35
CA ALA A 422 17.77 8.20 13.67
C ALA A 422 18.18 8.14 12.19
N VAL A 423 19.20 7.34 11.83
CA VAL A 423 19.64 7.15 10.44
C VAL A 423 18.51 6.53 9.60
N LEU A 424 17.85 5.50 10.15
CA LEU A 424 16.71 4.86 9.50
C LEU A 424 15.51 5.82 9.37
N GLY A 425 15.30 6.68 10.37
CA GLY A 425 14.28 7.74 10.31
C GLY A 425 14.54 8.74 9.20
N VAL A 426 15.77 9.26 9.10
CA VAL A 426 16.18 10.16 8.00
C VAL A 426 16.05 9.45 6.65
N ALA A 427 16.48 8.19 6.55
CA ALA A 427 16.34 7.39 5.34
C ALA A 427 14.86 7.26 4.92
N SER A 428 13.97 6.99 5.88
CA SER A 428 12.54 6.81 5.65
C SER A 428 11.87 8.10 5.17
N VAL A 429 12.13 9.22 5.86
CA VAL A 429 11.57 10.54 5.50
C VAL A 429 12.09 10.98 4.14
N LEU A 430 13.39 10.83 3.89
CA LEU A 430 14.01 11.19 2.62
C LEU A 430 13.46 10.32 1.48
N ASN A 431 13.37 9.00 1.67
CA ASN A 431 12.83 8.07 0.68
C ASN A 431 11.38 8.43 0.30
N PHE A 432 10.51 8.61 1.29
CA PHE A 432 9.11 8.94 1.07
C PHE A 432 8.94 10.31 0.39
N GLY A 433 9.62 11.34 0.93
CA GLY A 433 9.53 12.71 0.41
C GLY A 433 10.12 12.87 -0.99
N LEU A 434 11.30 12.28 -1.23
CA LEU A 434 11.96 12.28 -2.55
C LEU A 434 11.08 11.58 -3.58
N THR A 435 10.55 10.41 -3.25
CA THR A 435 9.71 9.64 -4.17
C THR A 435 8.43 10.39 -4.52
N LEU A 436 7.76 11.01 -3.54
CA LEU A 436 6.59 11.85 -3.82
C LEU A 436 6.96 13.04 -4.71
N TRP A 437 8.07 13.72 -4.44
CA TRP A 437 8.51 14.85 -5.25
C TRP A 437 8.79 14.45 -6.71
N LEU A 438 9.49 13.34 -6.93
CA LEU A 438 9.78 12.80 -8.26
C LEU A 438 8.50 12.31 -8.94
N PHE A 439 7.61 11.61 -8.22
CA PHE A 439 6.33 11.15 -8.73
C PHE A 439 5.48 12.31 -9.28
N TRP A 440 5.32 13.38 -8.49
CA TRP A 440 4.52 14.54 -8.91
C TRP A 440 5.15 15.26 -10.11
N GLY A 441 6.48 15.36 -10.12
CA GLY A 441 7.22 15.92 -11.25
C GLY A 441 6.99 15.12 -12.53
N ALA A 442 7.11 13.80 -12.45
CA ALA A 442 6.99 12.89 -13.58
C ALA A 442 5.54 12.75 -14.10
N HIS A 443 4.56 12.66 -13.20
CA HIS A 443 3.14 12.64 -13.57
C HIS A 443 2.76 13.91 -14.34
N GLY A 444 3.17 15.08 -13.84
CA GLY A 444 2.87 16.36 -14.48
C GLY A 444 3.49 16.53 -15.88
N THR A 445 4.57 15.81 -16.18
CA THR A 445 5.19 15.80 -17.52
C THR A 445 4.56 14.76 -18.44
N LEU A 446 4.27 13.56 -17.94
CA LEU A 446 3.75 12.43 -18.74
C LEU A 446 2.23 12.49 -19.00
N TYR A 447 1.46 13.01 -18.05
CA TYR A 447 -0.02 13.03 -18.04
C TYR A 447 -0.56 14.47 -17.95
N LYS A 448 -0.06 15.34 -18.84
CA LYS A 448 -0.58 16.70 -19.01
C LYS A 448 -1.94 16.63 -19.71
N HIS A 449 -3.03 16.99 -19.02
CA HIS A 449 -4.30 17.23 -19.70
C HIS A 449 -4.13 18.40 -20.65
N SER A 450 -4.57 18.22 -21.89
CA SER A 450 -4.55 19.23 -22.93
C SER A 450 -5.19 20.54 -22.42
N GLY A 451 -4.32 21.53 -22.24
CA GLY A 451 -4.63 22.92 -22.53
C GLY A 451 -3.74 23.33 -23.69
N PRO A 452 -4.15 24.32 -24.52
CA PRO A 452 -3.54 24.63 -25.82
C PRO A 452 -2.15 25.29 -25.74
N LYS A 453 -1.29 24.88 -24.79
CA LYS A 453 0.09 25.34 -24.66
C LYS A 453 1.04 24.18 -24.35
N GLY A 454 1.45 23.54 -25.43
CA GLY A 454 2.81 23.08 -25.66
C GLY A 454 3.16 21.68 -25.18
N CYS A 455 3.42 20.80 -26.15
CA CYS A 455 4.60 19.94 -26.15
C CYS A 455 5.79 20.91 -25.97
N TRP A 456 6.35 20.97 -24.76
CA TRP A 456 7.55 21.76 -24.49
C TRP A 456 8.72 20.79 -24.33
N ILE A 457 9.71 21.04 -25.18
CA ILE A 457 11.01 20.40 -25.40
C ILE A 457 11.89 20.36 -24.14
#